data_AF-A0A2E2BXQ3-F1
#
_entry.id   AF-A0A2E2BXQ3-F1
#
_cell.length_a   1.000
_cell.length_b   1.000
_cell.length_c   1.000
_cell.angle_alpha   90.00
_cell.angle_beta   90.00
_cell.angle_gamma   90.00
#
_symmetry.space_group_name_H-M   'P 1'
#
loop_
_entity.id
_entity.type
_entity.pdbx_description
1 polymer ?
#
loop_
_entity_poly.entity_id
_entity_poly.type
_entity_poly.pdbx_seq_one_letter_code
_entity_poly.pdbx_strand_id
1 'polypeptide(L)'
;MTETKPTRRIPLFLIIVLWVLVAVSAFATWKLKTQHDLAMEQRKASEAAAAKEKAEETETAEVKAKAPIWPETGIDDFSLTERSGETVTKKDLLGKPWVACFVFTRCAGPCPRVSGQFYQLQKDLRDLDFRLVTFTVDPKNDTPEVLSRYAESVGADPEKWLFLTGDQSEIFHLIEKSFLMPVEENKGPARKPGFEVIHTTNVMLVDQEGRVLGKYNAVDDVQMAELRREVRKLVKQDAEKTEEQKEESPDRQGEKEAAPPATPAKAGMISLSSTLVPLTFHLLAQTETASPAAEPETSETPRTAPDWVYQLPALNATLNGLATILLMVGYWFIRHGEQQKHKKTMLTAFGTSVLFLVFYLLYHFALQSYTGTASRKFEGTGLIRPIYYFILITHVVLAAAVPVLAWVTIRRGLKQQWEAHRKIAKITFPIWLYVSITGVVIYFMLYHLPGAA
;
A
#
# COMPACT_ATOMS: atom_id res chain seq x y z
N MET A 1 33.39 1.04 -78.03
CA MET A 1 32.87 0.10 -77.00
C MET A 1 33.33 0.62 -75.66
N THR A 2 32.45 1.26 -74.90
CA THR A 2 32.77 1.78 -73.56
C THR A 2 32.20 0.84 -72.50
N GLU A 3 33.09 0.07 -71.88
CA GLU A 3 32.79 -0.84 -70.78
C GLU A 3 32.41 -0.03 -69.54
N THR A 4 31.18 -0.15 -69.06
CA THR A 4 30.73 0.49 -67.82
C THR A 4 30.98 -0.45 -66.65
N LYS A 5 31.87 -0.02 -65.75
CA LYS A 5 32.26 -0.73 -64.53
C LYS A 5 31.06 -0.90 -63.59
N PRO A 6 30.78 -2.09 -63.04
CA PRO A 6 29.60 -2.30 -62.20
C PRO A 6 29.76 -1.58 -60.85
N THR A 7 28.84 -0.66 -60.55
CA THR A 7 28.80 0.02 -59.26
C THR A 7 28.26 -0.94 -58.19
N ARG A 8 29.11 -1.34 -57.24
CA ARG A 8 28.69 -2.12 -56.06
C ARG A 8 27.77 -1.26 -55.20
N ARG A 9 26.45 -1.38 -55.40
CA ARG A 9 25.44 -0.81 -54.50
C ARG A 9 25.42 -1.64 -53.21
N ILE A 10 25.68 -0.99 -52.07
CA ILE A 10 25.55 -1.64 -50.76
C ILE A 10 24.08 -2.08 -50.62
N PRO A 11 23.80 -3.38 -50.41
CA PRO A 11 22.44 -3.87 -50.30
C PRO A 11 21.73 -3.17 -49.13
N LEU A 12 20.54 -2.65 -49.38
CA LEU A 12 19.74 -1.84 -48.42
C LEU A 12 19.60 -2.53 -47.05
N PHE A 13 19.62 -3.86 -47.00
CA PHE A 13 19.61 -4.63 -45.75
C PHE A 13 20.85 -4.38 -44.89
N LEU A 14 22.05 -4.22 -45.45
CA LEU A 14 23.26 -3.88 -44.68
C LEU A 14 23.19 -2.45 -44.14
N ILE A 15 22.58 -1.52 -44.88
CA ILE A 15 22.33 -0.16 -44.40
C ILE A 15 21.32 -0.19 -43.25
N ILE A 16 20.22 -0.95 -43.39
CA ILE A 16 19.22 -1.10 -42.32
C ILE A 16 19.82 -1.81 -41.09
N VAL A 17 20.62 -2.86 -41.28
CA VAL A 17 21.32 -3.55 -40.17
C VAL A 17 22.29 -2.60 -39.49
N LEU A 18 23.05 -1.80 -40.24
CA LEU A 18 23.92 -0.77 -39.69
C LEU A 18 23.11 0.25 -38.88
N TRP A 19 22.01 0.77 -39.41
CA TRP A 19 21.15 1.73 -38.70
C TRP A 19 20.42 1.12 -37.50
N VAL A 20 20.05 -0.16 -37.55
CA VAL A 20 19.49 -0.89 -36.40
C VAL A 20 20.56 -1.13 -35.35
N LEU A 21 21.79 -1.47 -35.73
CA LEU A 21 22.91 -1.59 -34.79
C LEU A 21 23.27 -0.23 -34.19
N VAL A 22 23.24 0.85 -34.97
CA VAL A 22 23.42 2.22 -34.48
C VAL A 22 22.26 2.60 -33.54
N ALA A 23 21.01 2.27 -33.86
CA ALA A 23 19.86 2.57 -33.01
C ALA A 23 19.83 1.70 -31.74
N VAL A 24 20.19 0.42 -31.81
CA VAL A 24 20.33 -0.47 -30.66
C VAL A 24 21.52 -0.06 -29.81
N SER A 25 22.64 0.33 -30.42
CA SER A 25 23.79 0.87 -29.71
C SER A 25 23.44 2.21 -29.08
N ALA A 26 22.72 3.10 -29.77
CA ALA A 26 22.27 4.39 -29.24
C ALA A 26 21.22 4.21 -28.14
N PHE A 27 20.34 3.22 -28.25
CA PHE A 27 19.36 2.87 -27.22
C PHE A 27 20.02 2.15 -26.05
N ALA A 28 21.04 1.33 -26.28
CA ALA A 28 21.81 0.68 -25.23
C ALA A 28 22.70 1.69 -24.51
N THR A 29 23.36 2.62 -25.23
CA THR A 29 24.11 3.72 -24.61
C THR A 29 23.18 4.72 -23.96
N TRP A 30 22.01 5.01 -24.54
CA TRP A 30 20.97 5.80 -23.88
C TRP A 30 20.48 5.09 -22.64
N LYS A 31 20.09 3.81 -22.69
CA LYS A 31 19.66 3.03 -21.53
C LYS A 31 20.76 2.91 -20.48
N LEU A 32 22.00 2.64 -20.86
CA LEU A 32 23.14 2.59 -19.93
C LEU A 32 23.45 3.96 -19.36
N LYS A 33 23.36 5.02 -20.17
CA LYS A 33 23.52 6.40 -19.72
C LYS A 33 22.36 6.82 -18.83
N THR A 34 21.12 6.44 -19.13
CA THR A 34 19.94 6.73 -18.32
C THR A 34 19.95 5.89 -17.06
N GLN A 35 20.42 4.64 -17.09
CA GLN A 35 20.61 3.83 -15.89
C GLN A 35 21.80 4.31 -15.08
N HIS A 36 22.86 4.81 -15.71
CA HIS A 36 23.99 5.44 -15.04
C HIS A 36 23.62 6.82 -14.49
N ASP A 37 22.85 7.62 -15.22
CA ASP A 37 22.38 8.94 -14.81
C ASP A 37 21.34 8.77 -13.71
N LEU A 38 20.42 7.80 -13.82
CA LEU A 38 19.52 7.40 -12.73
C LEU A 38 20.29 6.78 -11.57
N ALA A 39 21.32 5.98 -11.78
CA ALA A 39 22.14 5.42 -10.71
C ALA A 39 23.03 6.48 -10.07
N MET A 40 23.48 7.50 -10.81
CA MET A 40 24.23 8.65 -10.31
C MET A 40 23.32 9.67 -9.67
N GLU A 41 22.06 9.78 -10.10
CA GLU A 41 21.03 10.62 -9.50
C GLU A 41 20.46 9.93 -8.26
N GLN A 42 20.29 8.61 -8.27
CA GLN A 42 20.03 7.79 -7.09
C GLN A 42 21.22 7.76 -6.16
N ARG A 43 22.46 7.71 -6.67
CA ARG A 43 23.67 7.76 -5.86
C ARG A 43 23.86 9.15 -5.28
N LYS A 44 23.68 10.22 -6.06
CA LYS A 44 23.66 11.60 -5.56
C LYS A 44 22.47 11.85 -4.65
N ALA A 45 21.31 11.24 -4.88
CA ALA A 45 20.15 11.31 -4.01
C ALA A 45 20.34 10.42 -2.78
N SER A 46 21.15 9.36 -2.83
CA SER A 46 21.51 8.51 -1.70
C SER A 46 22.70 9.05 -0.94
N GLU A 47 23.58 9.82 -1.59
CA GLU A 47 24.70 10.54 -0.99
C GLU A 47 24.21 11.88 -0.48
N ALA A 48 23.23 12.51 -1.12
CA ALA A 48 22.49 13.65 -0.60
C ALA A 48 21.45 13.21 0.42
N ALA A 49 20.82 12.03 0.30
CA ALA A 49 20.00 11.47 1.38
C ALA A 49 20.88 10.94 2.50
N ALA A 50 22.06 10.37 2.26
CA ALA A 50 23.00 10.00 3.32
C ALA A 50 23.71 11.23 3.89
N ALA A 51 23.92 12.30 3.12
CA ALA A 51 24.42 13.57 3.64
C ALA A 51 23.32 14.42 4.26
N LYS A 52 22.05 14.21 3.90
CA LYS A 52 20.86 14.80 4.53
C LYS A 52 20.31 13.90 5.63
N GLU A 53 20.71 12.65 5.72
CA GLU A 53 20.48 11.72 6.83
C GLU A 53 21.65 11.83 7.77
N LYS A 54 22.88 12.12 7.32
CA LYS A 54 24.02 12.45 8.18
C LYS A 54 24.02 13.90 8.60
N ALA A 55 23.60 14.86 7.76
CA ALA A 55 23.19 16.19 8.24
C ALA A 55 21.85 16.08 8.95
N GLU A 56 20.94 15.22 8.52
CA GLU A 56 19.76 14.68 9.21
C GLU A 56 20.05 14.24 10.63
N GLU A 57 21.13 13.50 10.85
CA GLU A 57 21.57 12.79 12.06
C GLU A 57 22.61 13.60 12.82
N THR A 58 23.29 14.55 12.18
CA THR A 58 24.12 15.57 12.85
C THR A 58 23.25 16.75 13.30
N GLU A 59 22.26 17.14 12.51
CA GLU A 59 21.20 18.10 12.80
C GLU A 59 20.14 17.44 13.68
N THR A 60 19.77 16.15 13.57
CA THR A 60 18.99 15.43 14.60
C THR A 60 19.86 14.89 15.73
N ALA A 61 21.19 14.95 15.70
CA ALA A 61 22.00 14.83 16.92
C ALA A 61 22.12 16.18 17.63
N GLU A 62 22.28 17.28 16.90
CA GLU A 62 22.25 18.67 17.42
C GLU A 62 20.82 19.11 17.81
N VAL A 63 19.79 18.57 17.14
CA VAL A 63 18.35 18.77 17.41
C VAL A 63 17.80 17.63 18.28
N LYS A 64 18.33 16.40 18.36
CA LYS A 64 18.06 15.52 19.54
C LYS A 64 18.67 16.09 20.79
N ALA A 65 19.79 16.82 20.67
CA ALA A 65 20.30 17.62 21.77
C ALA A 65 19.42 18.85 22.07
N LYS A 66 18.38 19.15 21.26
CA LYS A 66 17.52 20.33 21.46
C LYS A 66 16.05 20.20 20.99
N ALA A 67 15.50 18.99 20.96
CA ALA A 67 14.07 18.71 20.80
C ALA A 67 13.50 18.67 22.22
N PRO A 68 12.29 19.21 22.46
CA PRO A 68 11.85 19.49 23.81
C PRO A 68 11.88 18.22 24.65
N ILE A 69 12.78 18.19 25.63
CA ILE A 69 12.73 17.26 26.74
C ILE A 69 11.43 17.63 27.44
N TRP A 70 10.37 16.84 27.24
CA TRP A 70 9.15 17.01 28.03
C TRP A 70 9.55 17.09 29.50
N PRO A 71 8.90 17.94 30.31
CA PRO A 71 9.29 18.15 31.69
C PRO A 71 9.48 16.80 32.41
N GLU A 72 10.60 16.62 33.13
CA GLU A 72 10.82 15.40 33.91
C GLU A 72 9.74 15.19 34.99
N THR A 73 9.05 16.27 35.36
CA THR A 73 7.88 16.27 36.25
C THR A 73 6.64 15.61 35.65
N GLY A 74 6.65 15.31 34.35
CA GLY A 74 5.55 14.75 33.59
C GLY A 74 4.50 15.80 33.18
N ILE A 75 3.36 15.32 32.70
CA ILE A 75 2.23 16.18 32.32
C ILE A 75 1.61 16.87 33.55
N ASP A 76 0.96 18.01 33.35
CA ASP A 76 0.26 18.73 34.39
C ASP A 76 -0.95 17.94 34.90
N ASP A 77 -1.38 18.24 36.12
CA ASP A 77 -2.62 17.70 36.67
C ASP A 77 -3.82 18.23 35.87
N PHE A 78 -4.77 17.34 35.60
CA PHE A 78 -6.04 17.66 34.95
C PHE A 78 -7.18 16.95 35.67
N SER A 79 -8.40 17.45 35.48
CA SER A 79 -9.64 16.85 35.98
C SER A 79 -10.71 16.93 34.90
N LEU A 80 -10.83 15.86 34.11
CA LEU A 80 -11.75 15.77 32.98
C LEU A 80 -12.87 14.76 33.24
N THR A 81 -13.91 14.82 32.42
CA THR A 81 -15.05 13.92 32.49
C THR A 81 -14.92 12.84 31.44
N GLU A 82 -15.02 11.58 31.84
CA GLU A 82 -15.06 10.41 30.96
C GLU A 82 -16.46 10.24 30.35
N ARG A 83 -16.60 9.50 29.24
CA ARG A 83 -17.88 9.27 28.56
C ARG A 83 -18.96 8.62 29.45
N SER A 84 -18.56 7.88 30.49
CA SER A 84 -19.41 7.33 31.54
C SER A 84 -19.99 8.38 32.49
N GLY A 85 -19.46 9.60 32.48
CA GLY A 85 -19.78 10.67 33.41
C GLY A 85 -18.88 10.71 34.65
N GLU A 86 -17.97 9.75 34.83
CA GLU A 86 -17.00 9.75 35.92
C GLU A 86 -15.90 10.79 35.70
N THR A 87 -15.41 11.38 36.79
CA THR A 87 -14.24 12.27 36.74
C THR A 87 -12.96 11.43 36.68
N VAL A 88 -12.11 11.72 35.70
CA VAL A 88 -10.79 11.11 35.51
C VAL A 88 -9.73 12.19 35.62
N THR A 89 -8.74 11.93 36.46
CA THR A 89 -7.59 12.80 36.70
C THR A 89 -6.29 12.14 36.25
N LYS A 90 -5.19 12.90 36.22
CA LYS A 90 -3.85 12.35 36.00
C LYS A 90 -3.56 11.17 36.94
N LYS A 91 -3.97 11.26 38.21
CA LYS A 91 -3.71 10.25 39.24
C LYS A 91 -4.33 8.89 38.91
N ASP A 92 -5.49 8.90 38.25
CA ASP A 92 -6.22 7.68 37.85
C ASP A 92 -5.55 6.95 36.68
N LEU A 93 -4.67 7.64 35.94
CA LEU A 93 -3.85 7.09 34.86
C LEU A 93 -2.45 6.65 35.30
N LEU A 94 -2.04 6.95 36.55
CA LEU A 94 -0.73 6.54 37.06
C LEU A 94 -0.68 5.04 37.36
N GLY A 95 0.54 4.51 37.44
CA GLY A 95 0.82 3.11 37.72
C GLY A 95 0.73 2.18 36.51
N LYS A 96 0.29 2.70 35.35
CA LYS A 96 0.29 1.97 34.07
C LYS A 96 0.69 2.89 32.93
N PRO A 97 1.44 2.41 31.94
CA PRO A 97 1.65 3.16 30.71
C PRO A 97 0.34 3.46 29.99
N TRP A 98 0.31 4.56 29.26
CA TRP A 98 -0.86 4.92 28.46
C TRP A 98 -0.51 5.70 27.20
N VAL A 99 -1.39 5.63 26.21
CA VAL A 99 -1.21 6.32 24.93
C VAL A 99 -2.32 7.35 24.76
N ALA A 100 -1.93 8.61 24.54
CA ALA A 100 -2.84 9.73 24.36
C ALA A 100 -3.05 10.05 22.88
N CYS A 101 -4.30 10.29 22.47
CA CYS A 101 -4.63 10.95 21.21
C CYS A 101 -5.64 12.08 21.41
N PHE A 102 -5.73 12.96 20.41
CA PHE A 102 -6.54 14.16 20.42
C PHE A 102 -7.42 14.13 19.18
N VAL A 103 -8.74 14.08 19.37
CA VAL A 103 -9.72 13.94 18.28
C VAL A 103 -10.94 14.79 18.57
N PHE A 104 -11.89 14.89 17.63
CA PHE A 104 -13.23 15.34 17.94
C PHE A 104 -14.24 14.63 17.04
N THR A 105 -15.44 14.37 17.53
CA THR A 105 -16.32 13.34 16.91
C THR A 105 -16.84 13.71 15.52
N ARG A 106 -17.01 15.01 15.25
CA ARG A 106 -17.48 15.52 13.94
C ARG A 106 -16.36 15.80 12.93
N CYS A 107 -15.13 15.45 13.24
CA CYS A 107 -13.97 15.69 12.38
C CYS A 107 -14.12 15.01 11.02
N ALA A 108 -14.09 15.79 9.94
CA ALA A 108 -14.18 15.30 8.55
C ALA A 108 -12.80 15.01 7.93
N GLY A 109 -11.74 15.08 8.73
CA GLY A 109 -10.35 14.91 8.34
C GLY A 109 -9.73 13.60 8.86
N PRO A 110 -8.54 13.66 9.49
CA PRO A 110 -7.76 12.46 9.82
C PRO A 110 -8.22 11.69 11.07
N CYS A 111 -9.15 12.23 11.86
CA CYS A 111 -9.52 11.66 13.15
C CYS A 111 -10.02 10.21 13.09
N PRO A 112 -10.84 9.79 12.10
CA PRO A 112 -11.21 8.38 11.96
C PRO A 112 -10.02 7.43 11.77
N ARG A 113 -8.95 7.88 11.08
CA ARG A 113 -7.71 7.09 10.93
C ARG A 113 -6.96 6.99 12.25
N VAL A 114 -6.90 8.06 13.04
CA VAL A 114 -6.26 8.06 14.37
C VAL A 114 -6.99 7.10 15.31
N SER A 115 -8.32 7.16 15.38
CA SER A 115 -9.13 6.22 16.17
C SER A 115 -8.99 4.78 15.66
N GLY A 116 -8.90 4.58 14.35
CA GLY A 116 -8.60 3.27 13.76
C GLY A 116 -7.28 2.67 14.22
N GLN A 117 -6.22 3.49 14.36
CA GLN A 117 -4.94 3.03 14.91
C GLN A 117 -5.04 2.65 16.39
N PHE A 118 -5.82 3.40 17.18
CA PHE A 118 -6.06 3.06 18.59
C PHE A 118 -6.83 1.74 18.73
N TYR A 119 -7.80 1.49 17.86
CA TYR A 119 -8.46 0.17 17.78
C TYR A 119 -7.45 -0.95 17.48
N GLN A 120 -6.51 -0.74 16.55
CA GLN A 120 -5.47 -1.74 16.28
C GLN A 120 -4.51 -1.91 17.47
N LEU A 121 -4.12 -0.83 18.16
CA LEU A 121 -3.30 -0.90 19.37
C LEU A 121 -4.00 -1.75 20.45
N GLN A 122 -5.28 -1.49 20.71
CA GLN A 122 -6.10 -2.26 21.65
C GLN A 122 -6.08 -3.76 21.28
N LYS A 123 -6.27 -4.10 20.00
CA LYS A 123 -6.33 -5.49 19.51
C LYS A 123 -4.98 -6.20 19.58
N ASP A 124 -3.92 -5.57 19.10
CA ASP A 124 -2.56 -6.12 19.00
C ASP A 124 -1.90 -6.30 20.37
N LEU A 125 -2.30 -5.47 21.32
CA LEU A 125 -1.73 -5.39 22.67
C LEU A 125 -2.77 -5.76 23.74
N ARG A 126 -3.82 -6.51 23.39
CA ARG A 126 -4.92 -6.86 24.32
C ARG A 126 -4.44 -7.48 25.63
N ASP A 127 -3.37 -8.29 25.57
CA ASP A 127 -2.82 -9.05 26.70
C ASP A 127 -1.88 -8.21 27.60
N LEU A 128 -1.62 -6.94 27.26
CA LEU A 128 -0.77 -6.04 28.02
C LEU A 128 -1.59 -5.09 28.90
N ASP A 129 -1.05 -4.76 30.06
CA ASP A 129 -1.66 -3.82 31.00
C ASP A 129 -1.22 -2.38 30.71
N PHE A 130 -1.99 -1.68 29.89
CA PHE A 130 -1.80 -0.28 29.52
C PHE A 130 -3.16 0.36 29.16
N ARG A 131 -3.25 1.69 29.19
CA ARG A 131 -4.47 2.41 28.81
C ARG A 131 -4.36 3.15 27.49
N LEU A 132 -5.50 3.33 26.83
CA LEU A 132 -5.67 4.27 25.73
C LEU A 132 -6.53 5.43 26.22
N VAL A 133 -6.14 6.67 25.89
CA VAL A 133 -6.85 7.87 26.33
C VAL A 133 -7.04 8.80 25.14
N THR A 134 -8.30 9.14 24.87
CA THR A 134 -8.68 10.08 23.82
C THR A 134 -9.21 11.35 24.45
N PHE A 135 -8.53 12.49 24.23
CA PHE A 135 -9.01 13.80 24.63
C PHE A 135 -9.79 14.44 23.48
N THR A 136 -11.01 14.90 23.72
CA THR A 136 -11.69 15.71 22.71
C THR A 136 -11.07 17.10 22.62
N VAL A 137 -10.81 17.59 21.41
CA VAL A 137 -10.44 18.99 21.17
C VAL A 137 -11.64 19.90 20.92
N ASP A 138 -12.86 19.37 21.01
CA ASP A 138 -14.11 20.10 20.86
C ASP A 138 -15.16 19.72 21.93
N PRO A 139 -14.87 20.01 23.20
CA PRO A 139 -15.75 19.61 24.30
C PRO A 139 -17.13 20.27 24.30
N LYS A 140 -17.30 21.39 23.57
CA LYS A 140 -18.60 22.06 23.42
C LYS A 140 -19.66 21.19 22.74
N ASN A 141 -19.25 20.25 21.90
CA ASN A 141 -20.16 19.37 21.17
C ASN A 141 -19.93 17.89 21.50
N ASP A 142 -18.73 17.54 21.94
CA ASP A 142 -18.38 16.20 22.40
C ASP A 142 -18.76 16.03 23.88
N THR A 143 -20.07 15.95 24.14
CA THR A 143 -20.61 15.60 25.46
C THR A 143 -20.33 14.12 25.79
N PRO A 144 -20.41 13.69 27.06
CA PRO A 144 -20.23 12.28 27.42
C PRO A 144 -21.11 11.30 26.61
N GLU A 145 -22.34 11.69 26.28
CA GLU A 145 -23.26 10.90 25.45
C GLU A 145 -22.82 10.82 23.98
N VAL A 146 -22.24 11.89 23.44
CA VAL A 146 -21.69 11.92 22.08
C VAL A 146 -20.42 11.08 22.02
N LEU A 147 -19.54 11.20 23.01
CA LEU A 147 -18.33 10.39 23.12
C LEU A 147 -18.64 8.91 23.34
N SER A 148 -19.69 8.57 24.09
CA SER A 148 -20.14 7.19 24.26
C SER A 148 -20.52 6.55 22.93
N ARG A 149 -21.32 7.23 22.11
CA ARG A 149 -21.69 6.75 20.76
C ARG A 149 -20.49 6.67 19.83
N TYR A 150 -19.57 7.63 19.92
CA TYR A 150 -18.35 7.60 19.11
C TYR A 150 -17.45 6.42 19.49
N ALA A 151 -17.23 6.19 20.78
CA ALA A 151 -16.45 5.07 21.32
C ALA A 151 -17.02 3.71 20.89
N GLU A 152 -18.35 3.55 20.93
CA GLU A 152 -19.02 2.36 20.39
C GLU A 152 -18.77 2.18 18.89
N SER A 153 -18.88 3.25 18.11
CA SER A 153 -18.71 3.20 16.65
C SER A 153 -17.30 2.79 16.22
N VAL A 154 -16.28 3.09 17.04
CA VAL A 154 -14.88 2.73 16.78
C VAL A 154 -14.46 1.41 17.46
N GLY A 155 -15.38 0.73 18.15
CA GLY A 155 -15.11 -0.55 18.81
C GLY A 155 -14.17 -0.43 20.02
N ALA A 156 -14.24 0.69 20.75
CA ALA A 156 -13.42 0.94 21.93
C ALA A 156 -13.88 0.09 23.12
N ASP A 157 -12.92 -0.59 23.76
CA ASP A 157 -13.14 -1.33 24.99
C ASP A 157 -13.27 -0.34 26.17
N PRO A 158 -14.40 -0.32 26.90
CA PRO A 158 -14.62 0.61 28.02
C PRO A 158 -13.62 0.45 29.16
N GLU A 159 -13.02 -0.72 29.36
CA GLU A 159 -12.06 -0.92 30.45
C GLU A 159 -10.66 -0.40 30.07
N LYS A 160 -10.34 -0.41 28.76
CA LYS A 160 -9.00 -0.11 28.26
C LYS A 160 -8.87 1.27 27.63
N TRP A 161 -9.95 1.79 27.03
CA TRP A 161 -9.93 3.00 26.21
C TRP A 161 -10.95 4.04 26.71
N LEU A 162 -10.39 5.09 27.33
CA LEU A 162 -11.13 6.20 27.91
C LEU A 162 -11.29 7.36 26.91
N PHE A 163 -12.44 8.02 26.94
CA PHE A 163 -12.70 9.22 26.15
C PHE A 163 -13.05 10.38 27.09
N LEU A 164 -12.24 11.43 27.06
CA LEU A 164 -12.27 12.54 28.01
C LEU A 164 -12.75 13.84 27.35
N THR A 165 -13.65 14.54 28.05
CA THR A 165 -14.18 15.88 27.73
C THR A 165 -14.16 16.77 28.97
N GLY A 166 -14.41 18.07 28.83
CA GLY A 166 -14.36 19.00 29.96
C GLY A 166 -14.20 20.45 29.52
N ASP A 167 -13.51 21.25 30.34
CA ASP A 167 -13.25 22.64 29.98
C ASP A 167 -12.27 22.74 28.79
N GLN A 168 -12.64 23.51 27.76
CA GLN A 168 -11.82 23.65 26.56
C GLN A 168 -10.47 24.30 26.86
N SER A 169 -10.42 25.26 27.79
CA SER A 169 -9.17 25.95 28.12
C SER A 169 -8.21 25.02 28.87
N GLU A 170 -8.73 24.16 29.75
CA GLU A 170 -7.95 23.12 30.42
C GLU A 170 -7.38 22.09 29.43
N ILE A 171 -8.21 21.58 28.51
CA ILE A 171 -7.75 20.63 27.48
C ILE A 171 -6.69 21.28 26.57
N PHE A 172 -6.92 22.51 26.12
CA PHE A 172 -5.97 23.19 25.23
C PHE A 172 -4.67 23.51 25.97
N HIS A 173 -4.75 23.90 27.24
CA HIS A 173 -3.58 24.08 28.10
C HIS A 173 -2.76 22.79 28.20
N LEU A 174 -3.42 21.65 28.45
CA LEU A 174 -2.76 20.34 28.53
C LEU A 174 -2.05 20.01 27.21
N ILE A 175 -2.71 20.20 26.07
CA ILE A 175 -2.13 19.93 24.74
C ILE A 175 -0.90 20.81 24.46
N GLU A 176 -0.98 22.11 24.74
CA GLU A 176 0.09 23.07 24.45
C GLU A 176 1.25 23.01 25.45
N LYS A 177 0.97 22.83 26.74
CA LYS A 177 1.96 22.94 27.82
C LYS A 177 2.54 21.60 28.25
N SER A 178 1.70 20.58 28.37
CA SER A 178 2.14 19.25 28.78
C SER A 178 2.58 18.40 27.60
N PHE A 179 1.80 18.37 26.51
CA PHE A 179 2.14 17.56 25.33
C PHE A 179 2.98 18.31 24.29
N LEU A 180 3.10 19.63 24.40
CA LEU A 180 3.90 20.49 23.53
C LEU A 180 3.46 20.40 22.05
N MET A 181 2.14 20.38 21.83
CA MET A 181 1.55 20.34 20.49
C MET A 181 0.67 21.56 20.23
N PRO A 182 0.61 22.03 18.96
CA PRO A 182 -0.30 23.11 18.59
C PRO A 182 -1.75 22.61 18.58
N VAL A 183 -2.64 23.43 19.14
CA VAL A 183 -4.10 23.28 19.03
C VAL A 183 -4.73 24.66 18.91
N GLU A 184 -5.63 24.83 17.94
CA GLU A 184 -6.32 26.10 17.76
C GLU A 184 -7.73 25.90 17.21
N GLU A 185 -8.69 26.69 17.72
CA GLU A 185 -10.04 26.76 17.15
C GLU A 185 -10.02 27.65 15.90
N ASN A 186 -10.45 27.09 14.77
CA ASN A 186 -10.54 27.80 13.50
C ASN A 186 -11.72 28.79 13.51
N LYS A 187 -11.43 30.09 13.48
CA LYS A 187 -12.41 31.18 13.56
C LYS A 187 -12.52 31.96 12.25
N GLY A 188 -13.69 32.56 12.02
CA GLY A 188 -13.92 33.44 10.87
C GLY A 188 -14.24 32.70 9.57
N PRO A 189 -14.10 33.36 8.40
CA PRO A 189 -14.58 32.86 7.11
C PRO A 189 -13.84 31.61 6.60
N ALA A 190 -12.70 31.25 7.20
CA ALA A 190 -11.95 30.04 6.90
C ALA A 190 -12.48 28.79 7.65
N ARG A 191 -13.44 28.96 8.58
CA ARG A 191 -14.08 27.86 9.30
C ARG A 191 -14.90 27.01 8.32
N LYS A 192 -14.57 25.72 8.24
CA LYS A 192 -15.32 24.72 7.46
C LYS A 192 -15.94 23.69 8.39
N PRO A 193 -17.18 23.21 8.11
CA PRO A 193 -17.77 22.10 8.85
C PRO A 193 -16.83 20.89 8.87
N GLY A 194 -16.58 20.33 10.06
CA GLY A 194 -15.68 19.20 10.28
C GLY A 194 -14.18 19.53 10.31
N PHE A 195 -13.81 20.81 10.24
CA PHE A 195 -12.43 21.33 10.37
C PHE A 195 -12.39 22.52 11.34
N GLU A 196 -13.24 22.50 12.37
CA GLU A 196 -13.36 23.60 13.34
C GLU A 196 -12.17 23.70 14.28
N VAL A 197 -11.38 22.65 14.44
CA VAL A 197 -10.19 22.64 15.30
C VAL A 197 -8.99 22.14 14.50
N ILE A 198 -7.91 22.90 14.51
CA ILE A 198 -6.62 22.53 13.92
C ILE A 198 -5.77 21.93 15.02
N HIS A 199 -5.39 20.67 14.87
CA HIS A 199 -4.50 19.97 15.77
C HIS A 199 -3.66 18.94 15.00
N THR A 200 -2.64 18.39 15.64
CA THR A 200 -1.78 17.38 15.01
C THR A 200 -2.41 15.98 15.03
N THR A 201 -1.98 15.11 14.12
CA THR A 201 -2.31 13.66 14.13
C THR A 201 -1.35 12.84 14.99
N ASN A 202 -0.54 13.50 15.82
CA ASN A 202 0.41 12.80 16.67
C ASN A 202 -0.28 12.20 17.89
N VAL A 203 0.25 11.07 18.34
CA VAL A 203 -0.15 10.36 19.54
C VAL A 203 1.06 10.26 20.47
N MET A 204 0.80 10.27 21.77
CA MET A 204 1.84 10.45 22.77
C MET A 204 1.92 9.19 23.62
N LEU A 205 3.10 8.61 23.76
CA LEU A 205 3.37 7.55 24.72
C LEU A 205 3.69 8.19 26.07
N VAL A 206 2.94 7.83 27.10
CA VAL A 206 3.12 8.31 28.46
C VAL A 206 3.42 7.12 29.38
N ASP A 207 4.40 7.28 30.24
CA ASP A 207 4.76 6.28 31.23
C ASP A 207 3.81 6.29 32.44
N GLN A 208 4.01 5.32 33.32
CA GLN A 208 3.25 5.09 34.54
C GLN A 208 3.40 6.20 35.59
N GLU A 209 4.41 7.06 35.49
CA GLU A 209 4.57 8.27 36.30
C GLU A 209 3.95 9.53 35.64
N GLY A 210 3.39 9.38 34.44
CA GLY A 210 2.75 10.47 33.70
C GLY A 210 3.74 11.31 32.88
N ARG A 211 4.93 10.79 32.57
CA ARG A 211 5.93 11.47 31.72
C ARG A 211 5.78 11.05 30.27
N VAL A 212 5.88 12.01 29.36
CA VAL A 212 5.81 11.74 27.92
C VAL A 212 7.15 11.18 27.46
N LEU A 213 7.14 9.95 26.95
CA LEU A 213 8.33 9.24 26.46
C LEU A 213 8.55 9.42 24.95
N GLY A 214 7.48 9.69 24.20
CA GLY A 214 7.58 9.75 22.75
C GLY A 214 6.35 10.31 22.07
N LYS A 215 6.56 10.80 20.85
CA LYS A 215 5.54 11.35 19.96
C LYS A 215 5.61 10.57 18.64
N TYR A 216 4.47 10.06 18.20
CA TYR A 216 4.36 9.22 17.01
C TYR A 216 3.24 9.73 16.11
N ASN A 217 3.46 9.80 14.81
CA ASN A 217 2.40 10.22 13.90
C ASN A 217 1.45 9.05 13.59
N ALA A 218 0.17 9.17 13.97
CA ALA A 218 -0.82 8.11 13.75
C ALA A 218 -1.14 7.84 12.26
N VAL A 219 -0.77 8.74 11.35
CA VAL A 219 -0.94 8.46 9.91
C VAL A 219 0.26 7.74 9.29
N ASP A 220 1.35 7.55 10.02
CA ASP A 220 2.57 6.86 9.58
C ASP A 220 2.65 5.45 10.21
N ASP A 221 2.51 4.42 9.38
CA ASP A 221 2.45 3.03 9.85
C ASP A 221 3.80 2.54 10.43
N VAL A 222 4.93 3.14 10.02
CA VAL A 222 6.25 2.81 10.58
C VAL A 222 6.36 3.31 12.01
N GLN A 223 5.93 4.55 12.26
CA GLN A 223 5.91 5.11 13.61
C GLN A 223 4.91 4.38 14.52
N MET A 224 3.79 3.92 13.99
CA MET A 224 2.84 3.10 14.76
C MET A 224 3.37 1.70 15.08
N ALA A 225 4.17 1.11 14.18
CA ALA A 225 4.89 -0.13 14.48
C ALA A 225 5.94 0.07 15.58
N GLU A 226 6.65 1.20 15.56
CA GLU A 226 7.59 1.59 16.61
C GLU A 226 6.90 1.81 17.95
N LEU A 227 5.80 2.57 17.99
CA LEU A 227 5.00 2.78 19.19
C LEU A 227 4.57 1.45 19.81
N ARG A 228 4.08 0.49 19.02
CA ARG A 228 3.71 -0.86 19.51
C ARG A 228 4.89 -1.57 20.16
N ARG A 229 6.09 -1.43 19.60
CA ARG A 229 7.31 -2.02 20.17
C ARG A 229 7.67 -1.36 21.50
N GLU A 230 7.61 -0.03 21.58
CA GLU A 230 7.93 0.69 22.81
C GLU A 230 6.91 0.44 23.92
N VAL A 231 5.60 0.38 23.63
CA VAL A 231 4.59 -0.03 24.61
C VAL A 231 4.86 -1.44 25.14
N ARG A 232 5.17 -2.41 24.27
CA ARG A 232 5.54 -3.79 24.69
C ARG A 232 6.75 -3.80 25.61
N LYS A 233 7.75 -2.97 25.34
CA LYS A 233 8.96 -2.89 26.13
C LYS A 233 8.69 -2.26 27.49
N LEU A 234 7.96 -1.16 27.52
CA LEU A 234 7.66 -0.42 28.74
C LEU A 234 6.83 -1.25 29.73
N VAL A 235 5.77 -1.90 29.27
CA VAL A 235 4.93 -2.78 30.11
C VAL A 235 5.75 -3.95 30.69
N LYS A 236 6.70 -4.52 29.94
CA LYS A 236 7.57 -5.59 30.44
C LYS A 236 8.53 -5.09 31.52
N GLN A 237 9.16 -3.94 31.29
CA GLN A 237 10.09 -3.33 32.25
C GLN A 237 9.41 -2.97 33.55
N ASP A 238 8.15 -2.53 33.50
CA ASP A 238 7.37 -2.22 34.70
C ASP A 238 6.97 -3.48 35.46
N ALA A 239 6.62 -4.56 34.75
CA ALA A 239 6.34 -5.85 35.37
C ALA A 239 7.58 -6.40 36.12
N GLU A 240 8.75 -6.36 35.48
CA GLU A 240 10.02 -6.80 36.07
C GLU A 240 10.40 -5.96 37.32
N LYS A 241 10.27 -4.62 37.25
CA LYS A 241 10.52 -3.74 38.40
C LYS A 241 9.55 -3.98 39.56
N THR A 242 8.28 -4.30 39.25
CA THR A 242 7.26 -4.56 40.27
C THR A 242 7.50 -5.91 40.97
N GLU A 243 8.07 -6.89 40.27
CA GLU A 243 8.47 -8.17 40.83
C GLU A 243 9.74 -8.05 41.70
N GLU A 244 10.77 -7.34 41.24
CA GLU A 244 11.99 -7.08 42.02
C GLU A 244 11.70 -6.29 43.32
N GLN A 245 10.84 -5.27 43.26
CA GLN A 245 10.44 -4.51 44.46
C GLN A 245 9.56 -5.30 45.44
N LYS A 246 8.88 -6.36 44.97
CA LYS A 246 8.13 -7.28 45.85
C LYS A 246 9.06 -8.29 46.55
N GLU A 247 10.17 -8.68 45.93
CA GLU A 247 11.15 -9.59 46.54
C GLU A 247 12.07 -8.87 47.56
N GLU A 248 12.23 -7.55 47.46
CA GLU A 248 13.10 -6.75 48.36
C GLU A 248 12.41 -6.19 49.63
N SER A 249 11.11 -6.44 49.83
CA SER A 249 10.40 -5.98 51.05
C SER A 249 10.78 -6.84 52.28
N PRO A 250 11.19 -6.24 53.42
CA PRO A 250 11.90 -6.94 54.50
C PRO A 250 11.01 -7.80 55.44
N ASP A 251 9.76 -8.11 55.06
CA ASP A 251 8.81 -8.79 55.95
C ASP A 251 8.58 -10.25 55.52
N ARG A 252 9.65 -11.05 55.59
CA ARG A 252 9.55 -12.52 55.64
C ARG A 252 10.65 -13.12 56.51
N GLN A 253 10.65 -12.76 57.78
CA GLN A 253 11.25 -13.60 58.82
C GLN A 253 10.14 -14.42 59.49
N GLY A 254 10.18 -15.73 59.27
CA GLY A 254 9.49 -16.71 60.09
C GLY A 254 8.45 -17.55 59.35
N GLU A 255 8.90 -18.64 58.72
CA GLU A 255 8.45 -19.99 59.09
C GLU A 255 9.28 -21.03 58.35
N LYS A 256 10.08 -21.77 59.14
CA LYS A 256 10.73 -23.02 58.78
C LYS A 256 9.73 -24.14 59.01
N GLU A 257 9.54 -25.03 58.03
CA GLU A 257 9.28 -26.49 58.13
C GLU A 257 8.60 -26.95 56.83
N ALA A 258 8.77 -28.14 56.29
CA ALA A 258 9.79 -29.18 56.37
C ALA A 258 9.64 -30.00 55.08
N ALA A 259 10.74 -30.45 54.49
CA ALA A 259 10.73 -31.37 53.37
C ALA A 259 10.51 -32.84 53.83
N PRO A 260 9.86 -33.68 53.01
CA PRO A 260 10.18 -35.10 52.97
C PRO A 260 10.59 -35.58 51.55
N PRO A 261 11.20 -36.78 51.42
CA PRO A 261 12.37 -36.98 50.59
C PRO A 261 12.15 -37.80 49.30
N ALA A 262 13.13 -37.69 48.38
CA ALA A 262 13.40 -38.66 47.31
C ALA A 262 13.75 -40.04 47.92
N THR A 263 13.45 -41.21 47.35
CA THR A 263 13.79 -41.86 46.05
C THR A 263 13.22 -43.33 46.13
N PRO A 264 13.40 -44.32 45.21
CA PRO A 264 14.13 -44.40 43.94
C PRO A 264 13.38 -45.07 42.75
N ALA A 265 14.08 -45.08 41.61
CA ALA A 265 13.72 -45.64 40.31
C ALA A 265 13.52 -47.18 40.23
N LYS A 266 12.79 -47.63 39.21
CA LYS A 266 13.07 -48.89 38.50
C LYS A 266 12.63 -48.85 37.03
N ALA A 267 13.46 -49.48 36.20
CA ALA A 267 13.46 -49.54 34.75
C ALA A 267 12.40 -50.45 34.13
N GLY A 268 12.08 -50.23 32.86
CA GLY A 268 11.21 -51.09 32.05
C GLY A 268 11.26 -50.77 30.55
N MET A 269 12.27 -51.33 29.89
CA MET A 269 12.46 -51.67 28.46
C MET A 269 11.43 -51.23 27.38
N ILE A 270 11.98 -50.61 26.33
CA ILE A 270 11.93 -50.98 24.90
C ILE A 270 10.59 -51.51 24.33
N SER A 271 10.03 -50.78 23.36
CA SER A 271 9.59 -51.38 22.10
C SER A 271 9.65 -50.36 20.94
N LEU A 272 10.59 -50.61 20.03
CA LEU A 272 10.65 -50.03 18.70
C LEU A 272 9.66 -50.80 17.81
N SER A 273 8.82 -50.11 17.06
CA SER A 273 8.26 -50.66 15.82
C SER A 273 8.05 -49.54 14.82
N SER A 274 8.94 -49.56 13.84
CA SER A 274 8.93 -48.81 12.60
C SER A 274 7.88 -49.37 11.66
N THR A 275 7.17 -48.50 10.92
CA THR A 275 6.82 -48.81 9.52
C THR A 275 6.62 -47.53 8.72
N LEU A 276 7.39 -47.45 7.63
CA LEU A 276 7.40 -46.45 6.57
C LEU A 276 6.23 -46.67 5.57
N VAL A 277 5.57 -45.56 5.15
CA VAL A 277 5.21 -45.17 3.74
C VAL A 277 4.11 -46.02 3.03
N PRO A 278 3.21 -45.52 2.13
CA PRO A 278 3.37 -44.41 1.17
C PRO A 278 2.24 -43.38 0.98
N LEU A 279 2.70 -42.28 0.39
CA LEU A 279 2.02 -41.29 -0.46
C LEU A 279 1.39 -41.95 -1.71
N THR A 280 0.07 -41.83 -1.94
CA THR A 280 -0.54 -41.55 -3.28
C THR A 280 -2.08 -41.44 -3.24
N PHE A 281 -2.60 -40.44 -3.98
CA PHE A 281 -3.94 -40.33 -4.58
C PHE A 281 -5.19 -40.10 -3.70
N HIS A 282 -5.52 -38.81 -3.48
CA HIS A 282 -6.90 -38.35 -3.65
C HIS A 282 -6.94 -36.95 -4.27
N LEU A 283 -6.88 -36.94 -5.60
CA LEU A 283 -7.32 -35.85 -6.46
C LEU A 283 -8.72 -36.24 -6.97
N LEU A 284 -9.67 -35.30 -6.87
CA LEU A 284 -11.07 -35.31 -7.32
C LEU A 284 -12.13 -35.55 -6.23
N ALA A 285 -13.09 -34.61 -6.22
CA ALA A 285 -14.39 -34.61 -5.55
C ALA A 285 -14.46 -34.15 -4.09
N GLN A 286 -14.21 -32.86 -3.85
CA GLN A 286 -15.14 -32.05 -3.03
C GLN A 286 -15.39 -30.71 -3.73
N THR A 287 -16.39 -30.70 -4.60
CA THR A 287 -17.10 -29.49 -5.02
C THR A 287 -18.30 -29.29 -4.09
N GLU A 288 -18.42 -28.05 -3.60
CA GLU A 288 -19.64 -27.39 -3.09
C GLU A 288 -20.13 -27.76 -1.68
N THR A 289 -19.70 -26.98 -0.69
CA THR A 289 -20.54 -26.03 0.06
C THR A 289 -19.69 -25.33 1.13
N ALA A 290 -18.93 -24.31 0.72
CA ALA A 290 -18.33 -23.37 1.66
C ALA A 290 -18.48 -21.96 1.08
N SER A 291 -19.39 -21.19 1.68
CA SER A 291 -19.44 -19.74 1.55
C SER A 291 -18.10 -19.18 2.02
N PRO A 292 -17.39 -18.34 1.24
CA PRO A 292 -16.17 -17.73 1.75
C PRO A 292 -16.56 -16.65 2.76
N ALA A 293 -16.28 -16.94 4.03
CA ALA A 293 -16.30 -15.95 5.10
C ALA A 293 -15.33 -14.82 4.73
N ALA A 294 -15.86 -13.60 4.73
CA ALA A 294 -15.14 -12.38 4.45
C ALA A 294 -13.97 -12.20 5.44
N GLU A 295 -12.78 -11.97 4.91
CA GLU A 295 -11.66 -11.43 5.66
C GLU A 295 -12.03 -10.03 6.19
N PRO A 296 -11.63 -9.63 7.41
CA PRO A 296 -11.99 -8.34 7.95
C PRO A 296 -11.22 -7.24 7.22
N GLU A 297 -11.94 -6.45 6.43
CA GLU A 297 -11.46 -5.28 5.70
C GLU A 297 -10.89 -4.23 6.66
N THR A 298 -9.57 -4.03 6.64
CA THR A 298 -8.93 -2.84 7.21
C THR A 298 -9.29 -1.64 6.33
N SER A 299 -10.02 -0.67 6.87
CA SER A 299 -10.32 0.59 6.18
C SER A 299 -9.07 1.47 6.07
N GLU A 300 -8.14 1.08 5.19
CA GLU A 300 -7.17 2.02 4.62
C GLU A 300 -7.96 3.08 3.84
N THR A 301 -7.73 4.37 4.11
CA THR A 301 -8.14 5.43 3.17
C THR A 301 -7.68 5.02 1.77
N PRO A 302 -8.55 5.00 0.73
CA PRO A 302 -8.16 4.52 -0.58
C PRO A 302 -6.92 5.30 -1.01
N ARG A 303 -5.78 4.63 -1.16
CA ARG A 303 -4.60 5.25 -1.75
C ARG A 303 -4.99 5.68 -3.16
N THR A 304 -5.13 6.99 -3.40
CA THR A 304 -5.57 7.51 -4.70
C THR A 304 -4.36 7.84 -5.58
N ALA A 305 -4.45 7.52 -6.87
CA ALA A 305 -3.45 7.92 -7.85
C ALA A 305 -3.74 9.34 -8.39
N PRO A 306 -2.73 10.06 -8.93
CA PRO A 306 -2.97 11.32 -9.63
C PRO A 306 -3.85 11.15 -10.88
N ASP A 307 -4.56 12.20 -11.29
CA ASP A 307 -5.52 12.18 -12.42
C ASP A 307 -4.97 11.63 -13.73
N TRP A 308 -3.69 11.91 -14.04
CA TRP A 308 -3.06 11.42 -15.27
C TRP A 308 -3.04 9.88 -15.33
N VAL A 309 -2.98 9.19 -14.18
CA VAL A 309 -3.03 7.72 -14.10
C VAL A 309 -4.42 7.22 -14.49
N TYR A 310 -5.47 7.88 -14.02
CA TYR A 310 -6.85 7.52 -14.34
C TYR A 310 -7.25 7.83 -15.80
N GLN A 311 -6.50 8.68 -16.50
CA GLN A 311 -6.70 8.97 -17.92
C GLN A 311 -6.05 7.93 -18.85
N LEU A 312 -5.02 7.21 -18.39
CA LEU A 312 -4.29 6.23 -19.22
C LEU A 312 -5.15 5.07 -19.76
N PRO A 313 -6.13 4.51 -19.04
CA PRO A 313 -7.04 3.50 -19.58
C PRO A 313 -7.78 3.98 -20.83
N ALA A 314 -8.28 5.22 -20.84
CA ALA A 314 -8.97 5.80 -21.99
C ALA A 314 -8.02 6.00 -23.20
N LEU A 315 -6.79 6.45 -22.93
CA LEU A 315 -5.75 6.55 -23.96
C LEU A 315 -5.42 5.17 -24.56
N ASN A 316 -5.28 4.14 -23.72
CA ASN A 316 -5.02 2.77 -24.11
C ASN A 316 -6.16 2.19 -24.96
N ALA A 317 -7.42 2.43 -24.57
CA ALA A 317 -8.57 2.04 -25.38
C ALA A 317 -8.57 2.73 -26.75
N THR A 318 -8.22 4.02 -26.81
CA THR A 318 -8.13 4.78 -28.07
C THR A 318 -7.03 4.22 -28.98
N LEU A 319 -5.86 3.88 -28.43
CA LEU A 319 -4.76 3.27 -29.20
C LEU A 319 -5.13 1.88 -29.75
N ASN A 320 -5.83 1.06 -28.97
CA ASN A 320 -6.37 -0.22 -29.45
C ASN A 320 -7.43 -0.04 -30.54
N GLY A 321 -8.32 0.94 -30.40
CA GLY A 321 -9.29 1.31 -31.43
C GLY A 321 -8.61 1.74 -32.73
N LEU A 322 -7.57 2.59 -32.63
CA LEU A 322 -6.76 3.00 -33.78
C LEU A 322 -6.04 1.81 -34.42
N ALA A 323 -5.45 0.91 -33.62
CA ALA A 323 -4.82 -0.30 -34.12
C ALA A 323 -5.82 -1.20 -34.87
N THR A 324 -7.06 -1.34 -34.35
CA THR A 324 -8.15 -2.07 -35.01
C THR A 324 -8.44 -1.50 -36.40
N ILE A 325 -8.60 -0.17 -36.51
CA ILE A 325 -8.85 0.52 -37.78
C ILE A 325 -7.69 0.28 -38.75
N LEU A 326 -6.44 0.45 -38.29
CA LEU A 326 -5.25 0.25 -39.13
C LEU A 326 -5.13 -1.20 -39.61
N LEU A 327 -5.45 -2.19 -38.77
CA LEU A 327 -5.46 -3.60 -39.15
C LEU A 327 -6.49 -3.88 -40.25
N MET A 328 -7.72 -3.37 -40.10
CA MET A 328 -8.77 -3.51 -41.11
C MET A 328 -8.38 -2.82 -42.43
N VAL A 329 -7.85 -1.61 -42.37
CA VAL A 329 -7.39 -0.87 -43.56
C VAL A 329 -6.21 -1.58 -44.24
N GLY A 330 -5.26 -2.11 -43.47
CA GLY A 330 -4.15 -2.86 -44.02
C GLY A 330 -4.58 -4.18 -44.66
N TYR A 331 -5.59 -4.86 -44.10
CA TYR A 331 -6.23 -6.02 -44.73
C TYR A 331 -6.93 -5.63 -46.03
N TRP A 332 -7.62 -4.49 -46.06
CA TRP A 332 -8.23 -3.96 -47.28
C TRP A 332 -7.19 -3.68 -48.37
N PHE A 333 -6.07 -3.02 -48.05
CA PHE A 333 -5.02 -2.74 -49.03
C PHE A 333 -4.41 -4.00 -49.65
N ILE A 334 -4.14 -5.04 -48.86
CA ILE A 334 -3.55 -6.27 -49.40
C ILE A 334 -4.54 -7.05 -50.28
N ARG A 335 -5.85 -6.96 -49.99
CA ARG A 335 -6.90 -7.53 -50.84
C ARG A 335 -7.02 -6.81 -52.20
N HIS A 336 -6.66 -5.54 -52.26
CA HIS A 336 -6.62 -4.75 -53.50
C HIS A 336 -5.24 -4.77 -54.19
N GLY A 337 -4.29 -5.59 -53.72
CA GLY A 337 -2.96 -5.69 -54.31
C GLY A 337 -2.04 -4.49 -54.02
N GLU A 338 -2.46 -3.54 -53.18
CA GLU A 338 -1.69 -2.34 -52.85
C GLU A 338 -0.62 -2.62 -51.77
N GLN A 339 0.39 -3.42 -52.13
CA GLN A 339 1.39 -3.95 -51.20
C GLN A 339 2.16 -2.87 -50.41
N GLN A 340 2.50 -1.75 -51.05
CA GLN A 340 3.24 -0.67 -50.39
C GLN A 340 2.39 0.05 -49.34
N LYS A 341 1.10 0.25 -49.61
CA LYS A 341 0.17 0.84 -48.64
C LYS A 341 -0.08 -0.12 -47.50
N HIS A 342 -0.33 -1.40 -47.78
CA HIS A 342 -0.41 -2.46 -46.77
C HIS A 342 0.82 -2.44 -45.84
N LYS A 343 2.04 -2.45 -46.39
CA LYS A 343 3.28 -2.40 -45.60
C LYS A 343 3.33 -1.20 -44.67
N LYS A 344 3.07 0.01 -45.19
CA LYS A 344 3.08 1.24 -44.39
C LYS A 344 2.05 1.15 -43.26
N THR A 345 0.83 0.77 -43.57
CA THR A 345 -0.25 0.64 -42.59
C THR A 345 0.04 -0.41 -41.52
N MET A 346 0.62 -1.56 -41.87
CA MET A 346 0.98 -2.60 -40.89
C MET A 346 2.12 -2.18 -39.97
N LEU A 347 3.11 -1.43 -40.48
CA LEU A 347 4.16 -0.85 -39.64
C LEU A 347 3.60 0.23 -38.71
N THR A 348 2.66 1.05 -39.19
CA THR A 348 1.95 2.01 -38.32
C THR A 348 1.14 1.29 -37.25
N ALA A 349 0.38 0.25 -37.59
CA ALA A 349 -0.40 -0.55 -36.62
C ALA A 349 0.51 -1.18 -35.55
N PHE A 350 1.67 -1.68 -35.96
CA PHE A 350 2.68 -2.19 -35.05
C PHE A 350 3.20 -1.10 -34.11
N GLY A 351 3.56 0.07 -34.64
CA GLY A 351 3.98 1.22 -33.85
C GLY A 351 2.93 1.68 -32.84
N THR A 352 1.66 1.76 -33.26
CA THR A 352 0.52 2.07 -32.38
C THR A 352 0.37 1.01 -31.27
N SER A 353 0.54 -0.27 -31.58
CA SER A 353 0.46 -1.36 -30.59
C SER A 353 1.63 -1.35 -29.60
N VAL A 354 2.84 -0.96 -30.05
CA VAL A 354 3.99 -0.74 -29.17
C VAL A 354 3.72 0.44 -28.22
N LEU A 355 3.18 1.55 -28.74
CA LEU A 355 2.83 2.70 -27.91
C LEU A 355 1.74 2.37 -26.89
N PHE A 356 0.72 1.60 -27.29
CA PHE A 356 -0.27 1.03 -26.39
C PHE A 356 0.38 0.22 -25.27
N LEU A 357 1.29 -0.70 -25.61
CA LEU A 357 1.96 -1.54 -24.60
C LEU A 357 2.76 -0.69 -23.60
N VAL A 358 3.43 0.38 -24.06
CA VAL A 358 4.17 1.30 -23.17
C VAL A 358 3.22 1.98 -22.18
N PHE A 359 2.11 2.56 -22.64
CA PHE A 359 1.15 3.22 -21.76
C PHE A 359 0.39 2.24 -20.87
N TYR A 360 0.12 1.02 -21.35
CA TYR A 360 -0.46 -0.06 -20.56
C TYR A 360 0.44 -0.44 -19.38
N LEU A 361 1.72 -0.69 -19.63
CA LEU A 361 2.68 -1.02 -18.57
C LEU A 361 2.87 0.15 -17.60
N LEU A 362 2.91 1.40 -18.13
CA LEU A 362 3.00 2.60 -17.29
C LEU A 362 1.79 2.73 -16.36
N TYR A 363 0.58 2.51 -16.87
CA TYR A 363 -0.65 2.53 -16.06
C TYR A 363 -0.57 1.51 -14.93
N HIS A 364 -0.27 0.24 -15.24
CA HIS A 364 -0.21 -0.82 -14.24
C HIS A 364 0.90 -0.59 -13.20
N PHE A 365 2.06 -0.11 -13.64
CA PHE A 365 3.16 0.25 -12.73
C PHE A 365 2.81 1.43 -11.83
N ALA A 366 2.25 2.51 -12.40
CA ALA A 366 1.85 3.68 -11.65
C ALA A 366 0.72 3.36 -10.66
N LEU A 367 -0.31 2.64 -11.10
CA LEU A 367 -1.43 2.25 -10.24
C LEU A 367 -0.95 1.38 -9.07
N GLN A 368 -0.06 0.42 -9.31
CA GLN A 368 0.54 -0.39 -8.25
C GLN A 368 1.36 0.47 -7.28
N SER A 369 2.16 1.40 -7.80
CA SER A 369 3.04 2.26 -7.00
C SER A 369 2.27 3.24 -6.12
N TYR A 370 1.17 3.81 -6.64
CA TYR A 370 0.35 4.77 -5.89
C TYR A 370 -0.67 4.09 -4.99
N THR A 371 -1.37 3.07 -5.50
CA THR A 371 -2.56 2.50 -4.83
C THR A 371 -2.31 1.17 -4.15
N GLY A 372 -1.19 0.49 -4.45
CA GLY A 372 -0.95 -0.89 -4.04
C GLY A 372 -1.73 -1.95 -4.83
N THR A 373 -2.58 -1.54 -5.78
CA THR A 373 -3.37 -2.45 -6.62
C THR A 373 -2.86 -2.46 -8.06
N ALA A 374 -2.81 -3.66 -8.65
CA ALA A 374 -2.29 -3.83 -10.00
C ALA A 374 -3.30 -3.40 -11.06
N SER A 375 -4.61 -3.51 -10.80
CA SER A 375 -5.66 -3.19 -11.77
C SER A 375 -6.99 -2.89 -11.09
N ARG A 376 -7.85 -2.11 -11.75
CA ARG A 376 -9.24 -1.93 -11.33
C ARG A 376 -10.01 -3.26 -11.39
N LYS A 377 -10.81 -3.56 -10.36
CA LYS A 377 -11.68 -4.73 -10.30
C LYS A 377 -12.98 -4.48 -11.06
N PHE A 378 -13.55 -5.52 -11.66
CA PHE A 378 -14.86 -5.46 -12.30
C PHE A 378 -15.96 -5.72 -11.27
N GLU A 379 -16.86 -4.75 -11.08
CA GLU A 379 -17.90 -4.75 -10.03
C GLU A 379 -19.27 -5.24 -10.51
N GLY A 380 -19.45 -5.40 -11.83
CA GLY A 380 -20.72 -5.84 -12.41
C GLY A 380 -21.18 -7.22 -11.89
N THR A 381 -22.49 -7.36 -11.69
CA THR A 381 -23.14 -8.57 -11.13
C THR A 381 -24.05 -9.26 -12.15
N GLY A 382 -24.43 -10.52 -11.91
CA GLY A 382 -25.27 -11.31 -12.82
C GLY A 382 -24.53 -11.82 -14.07
N LEU A 383 -25.23 -11.94 -15.20
CA LEU A 383 -24.70 -12.56 -16.43
C LEU A 383 -23.55 -11.79 -17.08
N ILE A 384 -23.41 -10.49 -16.82
CA ILE A 384 -22.34 -9.69 -17.41
C ILE A 384 -20.96 -10.07 -16.86
N ARG A 385 -20.89 -10.55 -15.61
CA ARG A 385 -19.64 -10.93 -14.94
C ARG A 385 -18.93 -12.11 -15.60
N PRO A 386 -19.56 -13.28 -15.83
CA PRO A 386 -18.91 -14.37 -16.55
C PRO A 386 -18.57 -14.01 -18.00
N ILE A 387 -19.39 -13.20 -18.67
CA ILE A 387 -19.09 -12.70 -20.03
C ILE A 387 -17.82 -11.84 -20.02
N TYR A 388 -17.71 -10.91 -19.06
CA TYR A 388 -16.53 -10.07 -18.88
C TYR A 388 -15.28 -10.90 -18.66
N TYR A 389 -15.29 -11.84 -17.71
CA TYR A 389 -14.13 -12.66 -17.42
C TYR A 389 -13.76 -13.59 -18.57
N PHE A 390 -14.74 -14.13 -19.30
CA PHE A 390 -14.47 -14.90 -20.51
C PHE A 390 -13.69 -14.06 -21.53
N ILE A 391 -14.18 -12.87 -21.85
CA ILE A 391 -13.52 -11.95 -22.80
C ILE A 391 -12.15 -11.51 -22.28
N LEU A 392 -12.03 -11.21 -20.99
CA LEU A 392 -10.77 -10.76 -20.37
C LEU A 392 -9.70 -11.85 -20.43
N ILE A 393 -10.04 -13.08 -20.03
CA ILE A 393 -9.09 -14.20 -20.00
C ILE A 393 -8.60 -14.52 -21.42
N THR A 394 -9.52 -14.64 -22.38
CA THR A 394 -9.14 -14.91 -23.77
C THR A 394 -8.32 -13.77 -24.36
N HIS A 395 -8.66 -12.51 -24.06
CA HIS A 395 -7.89 -11.35 -24.48
C HIS A 395 -6.46 -11.40 -23.95
N VAL A 396 -6.26 -11.57 -22.64
CA VAL A 396 -4.92 -11.54 -22.02
C VAL A 396 -4.02 -12.65 -22.57
N VAL A 397 -4.54 -13.88 -22.68
CA VAL A 397 -3.79 -15.03 -23.20
C VAL A 397 -3.37 -14.79 -24.66
N LEU A 398 -4.30 -14.30 -25.50
CA LEU A 398 -4.00 -14.03 -26.90
C LEU A 398 -3.09 -12.81 -27.08
N ALA A 399 -3.26 -11.77 -26.27
CA ALA A 399 -2.45 -10.56 -26.28
C ALA A 399 -0.97 -10.87 -25.99
N ALA A 400 -0.68 -11.79 -25.07
CA ALA A 400 0.69 -12.22 -24.77
C ALA A 400 1.41 -12.82 -26.00
N ALA A 401 0.67 -13.44 -26.92
CA ALA A 401 1.23 -14.01 -28.15
C ALA A 401 1.47 -12.95 -29.26
N VAL A 402 0.71 -11.84 -29.27
CA VAL A 402 0.72 -10.85 -30.35
C VAL A 402 2.12 -10.24 -30.60
N PRO A 403 2.90 -9.78 -29.60
CA PRO A 403 4.22 -9.20 -29.85
C PRO A 403 5.15 -10.13 -30.63
N VAL A 404 5.17 -11.42 -30.28
CA VAL A 404 5.99 -12.44 -30.95
C VAL A 404 5.48 -12.70 -32.36
N LEU A 405 4.18 -12.93 -32.51
CA LEU A 405 3.55 -13.20 -33.80
C LEU A 405 3.69 -12.03 -34.78
N ALA A 406 3.44 -10.81 -34.33
CA ALA A 406 3.56 -9.59 -35.11
C ALA A 406 5.00 -9.37 -35.55
N TRP A 407 5.97 -9.51 -34.64
CA TRP A 407 7.39 -9.41 -34.97
C TRP A 407 7.82 -10.41 -36.05
N VAL A 408 7.47 -11.69 -35.90
CA VAL A 408 7.82 -12.74 -36.89
C VAL A 408 7.17 -12.45 -38.23
N THR A 409 5.89 -12.05 -38.23
CA THR A 409 5.13 -11.74 -39.45
C THR A 409 5.73 -10.57 -40.21
N ILE A 410 6.03 -9.48 -39.51
CA ILE A 410 6.63 -8.27 -40.08
C ILE A 410 8.05 -8.57 -40.58
N ARG A 411 8.87 -9.25 -39.78
CA ARG A 411 10.24 -9.62 -40.18
C ARG A 411 10.27 -10.44 -41.47
N ARG A 412 9.35 -11.40 -41.64
CA ARG A 412 9.21 -12.19 -42.88
C ARG A 412 8.76 -11.33 -44.06
N GLY A 413 7.84 -10.38 -43.85
CA GLY A 413 7.42 -9.42 -44.87
C GLY A 413 8.56 -8.49 -45.31
N LEU A 414 9.36 -7.99 -44.37
CA LEU A 414 10.53 -7.15 -44.64
C LEU A 414 11.64 -7.92 -45.38
N LYS A 415 11.78 -9.21 -45.12
CA LYS A 415 12.69 -10.11 -45.84
C LYS A 415 12.16 -10.61 -47.19
N GLN A 416 10.99 -10.12 -47.64
CA GLN A 416 10.36 -10.55 -48.89
C GLN A 416 10.06 -12.05 -48.96
N GLN A 417 9.90 -12.71 -47.81
CA GLN A 417 9.54 -14.13 -47.73
C GLN A 417 8.02 -14.29 -47.82
N TRP A 418 7.46 -14.02 -49.00
CA TRP A 418 6.02 -13.83 -49.20
C TRP A 418 5.16 -15.01 -48.77
N GLU A 419 5.56 -16.24 -49.11
CA GLU A 419 4.83 -17.44 -48.72
C GLU A 419 4.82 -17.63 -47.21
N ALA A 420 5.98 -17.51 -46.57
CA ALA A 420 6.14 -17.68 -45.14
C ALA A 420 5.45 -16.57 -44.34
N HIS A 421 5.44 -15.33 -44.86
CA HIS A 421 4.67 -14.21 -44.34
C HIS A 421 3.17 -14.47 -44.43
N ARG A 422 2.67 -14.93 -45.59
CA ARG A 422 1.25 -15.24 -45.79
C ARG A 422 0.76 -16.36 -44.87
N LYS A 423 1.55 -17.43 -44.70
CA LYS A 423 1.21 -18.56 -43.82
C LYS A 423 1.01 -18.11 -42.38
N ILE A 424 1.94 -17.32 -41.83
CA ILE A 424 1.83 -16.82 -40.45
C ILE A 424 0.78 -15.71 -40.31
N ALA A 425 0.65 -14.83 -41.31
CA ALA A 425 -0.31 -13.73 -41.29
C ALA A 425 -1.77 -14.22 -41.16
N LYS A 426 -2.10 -15.40 -41.72
CA LYS A 426 -3.43 -16.04 -41.54
C LYS A 426 -3.76 -16.37 -40.08
N ILE A 427 -2.74 -16.52 -39.23
CA ILE A 427 -2.88 -16.77 -37.79
C ILE A 427 -2.75 -15.46 -37.01
N THR A 428 -1.71 -14.67 -37.33
CA THR A 428 -1.43 -13.41 -36.62
C THR A 428 -2.53 -12.38 -36.79
N PHE A 429 -3.07 -12.20 -38.00
CA PHE A 429 -4.08 -11.19 -38.28
C PHE A 429 -5.37 -11.36 -37.44
N PRO A 430 -6.06 -12.52 -37.43
CA PRO A 430 -7.28 -12.67 -36.66
C PRO A 430 -7.05 -12.54 -35.15
N ILE A 431 -5.93 -13.05 -34.62
CA ILE A 431 -5.58 -12.92 -33.21
C ILE A 431 -5.34 -11.45 -32.85
N TRP A 432 -4.53 -10.75 -33.65
CA TRP A 432 -4.22 -9.33 -33.41
C TRP A 432 -5.48 -8.46 -33.51
N LEU A 433 -6.32 -8.70 -34.51
CA LEU A 433 -7.59 -7.98 -34.66
C LEU A 433 -8.53 -8.24 -33.48
N TYR A 434 -8.66 -9.50 -33.05
CA TYR A 434 -9.47 -9.88 -31.89
C TYR A 434 -9.02 -9.15 -30.63
N VAL A 435 -7.71 -9.17 -30.32
CA VAL A 435 -7.14 -8.51 -29.14
C VAL A 435 -7.38 -7.00 -29.20
N SER A 436 -7.12 -6.35 -30.34
CA SER A 436 -7.33 -4.90 -30.48
C SER A 436 -8.81 -4.49 -30.28
N ILE A 437 -9.76 -5.27 -30.80
CA ILE A 437 -11.20 -5.01 -30.60
C ILE A 437 -11.60 -5.25 -29.14
N THR A 438 -11.24 -6.42 -28.61
CA THR A 438 -11.64 -6.80 -27.25
C THR A 438 -11.02 -5.90 -26.18
N GLY A 439 -9.85 -5.30 -26.42
CA GLY A 439 -9.27 -4.30 -25.53
C GLY A 439 -10.16 -3.05 -25.37
N VAL A 440 -10.80 -2.61 -26.46
CA VAL A 440 -11.80 -1.51 -26.40
C VAL A 440 -13.05 -1.97 -25.66
N VAL A 441 -13.55 -3.16 -25.97
CA VAL A 441 -14.75 -3.72 -25.30
C VAL A 441 -14.53 -3.84 -23.79
N ILE A 442 -13.40 -4.39 -23.35
CA ILE A 442 -13.04 -4.52 -21.93
C ILE A 442 -13.03 -3.15 -21.24
N TYR A 443 -12.48 -2.12 -21.89
CA TYR A 443 -12.52 -0.76 -21.35
C TYR A 443 -13.96 -0.26 -21.16
N PHE A 444 -14.83 -0.40 -22.17
CA PHE A 444 -16.24 0.00 -22.04
C PHE A 444 -16.96 -0.80 -20.95
N MET A 445 -16.69 -2.10 -20.86
CA MET A 445 -17.25 -2.94 -19.80
C MET A 445 -16.80 -2.48 -18.41
N LEU A 446 -15.53 -2.13 -18.25
CA LEU A 446 -14.96 -1.78 -16.95
C LEU A 446 -15.28 -0.34 -16.50
N TYR A 447 -15.57 0.58 -17.42
CA TYR A 447 -15.73 2.02 -17.11
C TYR A 447 -17.10 2.60 -17.44
N HIS A 448 -17.92 1.96 -18.27
CA HIS A 448 -19.15 2.57 -18.80
C HIS A 448 -20.39 1.69 -18.67
N LEU A 449 -20.27 0.41 -18.27
CA LEU A 449 -21.43 -0.45 -18.05
C LEU A 449 -22.04 -0.22 -16.66
N PRO A 450 -23.38 -0.21 -16.52
CA PRO A 450 -24.06 0.00 -15.23
C PRO A 450 -23.66 -1.05 -14.20
N GLY A 451 -23.29 -0.61 -12.99
CA GLY A 451 -22.76 -1.46 -11.92
C GLY A 451 -21.23 -1.49 -11.80
N ALA A 452 -20.53 -0.60 -12.52
CA ALA A 452 -19.08 -0.37 -12.40
C ALA A 452 -18.76 1.05 -11.85
N ALA A 453 -19.68 1.66 -11.11
CA ALA A 453 -19.59 3.03 -10.58
C ALA A 453 -19.75 3.03 -9.06
#